data_AF-A0A661KH53-F1
#
_entry.id   AF-A0A661KH53-F1
#
_cell.length_a   1.000
_cell.length_b   1.000
_cell.length_c   1.000
_cell.angle_alpha   90.00
_cell.angle_beta   90.00
_cell.angle_gamma   90.00
#
_symmetry.space_group_name_H-M   'P 1'
#
loop_
_entity.id
_entity.type
_entity.pdbx_description
1 polymer ?
#
loop_
_entity_poly.entity_id
_entity_poly.type
_entity_poly.pdbx_seq_one_letter_code
_entity_poly.pdbx_strand_id
1 'polypeptide(L)'
;MNKEQKKFSQGLEKVLREMCRRVGARYEDLDFSDPEWFYRYEWTLEEEEDFVKWLTKELVSDTQLRKDLMRYPTSRRKYLQRFAEMFTANYGWRLKEGGE
;
A
#
# COMPACT_ATOMS: atom_id res chain seq x y z
N MET A 1 -16.07 17.58 -11.63
CA MET A 1 -16.27 17.61 -10.15
C MET A 1 -14.90 17.57 -9.51
N ASN A 2 -14.52 18.62 -8.79
CA ASN A 2 -13.26 18.65 -8.04
C ASN A 2 -13.38 17.65 -6.89
N LYS A 3 -12.76 16.48 -7.03
CA LYS A 3 -12.63 15.52 -5.94
C LYS A 3 -11.69 16.15 -4.91
N GLU A 4 -12.19 16.49 -3.74
CA GLU A 4 -11.34 16.78 -2.58
C GLU A 4 -10.54 15.51 -2.28
N GLN A 5 -9.32 15.40 -2.81
CA GLN A 5 -8.41 14.34 -2.38
C GLN A 5 -8.15 14.55 -0.89
N LYS A 6 -8.64 13.64 -0.04
CA LYS A 6 -8.22 13.57 1.36
C LYS A 6 -6.70 13.59 1.36
N LYS A 7 -6.10 14.61 1.97
CA LYS A 7 -4.65 14.67 2.16
C LYS A 7 -4.26 13.54 3.10
N PHE A 8 -3.77 12.44 2.56
CA PHE A 8 -3.15 11.38 3.33
C PHE A 8 -1.89 11.92 4.01
N SER A 9 -1.43 11.23 5.06
CA SER A 9 -0.10 11.51 5.62
C SER A 9 0.96 11.29 4.54
N GLN A 10 2.10 11.97 4.65
CA GLN A 10 3.19 11.85 3.66
C GLN A 10 3.66 10.40 3.53
N GLY A 11 3.73 9.66 4.64
CA GLY A 11 4.06 8.24 4.64
C GLY A 11 3.01 7.38 3.93
N LEU A 12 1.72 7.63 4.15
CA LEU A 12 0.67 6.88 3.46
C LEU A 12 0.62 7.21 1.97
N GLU A 13 0.78 8.47 1.58
CA GLU A 13 0.86 8.87 0.17
C GLU A 13 2.03 8.16 -0.53
N LYS A 14 3.21 8.09 0.11
CA LYS A 14 4.38 7.37 -0.40
C LYS A 14 4.05 5.89 -0.68
N VAL A 15 3.35 5.23 0.23
CA VAL A 15 2.95 3.81 0.07
C VAL A 15 1.94 3.64 -1.06
N LEU A 16 0.92 4.50 -1.13
CA LEU A 16 -0.09 4.45 -2.19
C LEU A 16 0.51 4.72 -3.57
N ARG A 17 1.46 5.66 -3.68
CA ARG A 17 2.18 5.94 -4.93
C ARG A 17 2.99 4.73 -5.39
N GLU A 18 3.71 4.06 -4.49
CA GLU A 18 4.46 2.86 -4.85
C GLU A 18 3.53 1.71 -5.29
N MET A 19 2.40 1.56 -4.60
CA MET A 19 1.37 0.57 -4.95
C MET A 19 0.79 0.83 -6.35
N CYS A 20 0.55 2.10 -6.72
CA CYS A 20 0.14 2.47 -8.07
C CYS A 20 1.23 2.18 -9.10
N ARG A 21 2.48 2.54 -8.79
CA ARG A 21 3.62 2.41 -9.71
C ARG A 21 3.82 0.96 -10.16
N ARG A 22 3.63 -0.01 -9.27
CA ARG A 22 3.81 -1.44 -9.54
C ARG A 22 2.87 -1.96 -10.62
N VAL A 23 1.63 -1.50 -10.62
CA VAL A 23 0.59 -1.89 -11.59
C VAL A 23 0.49 -0.92 -12.78
N GLY A 24 1.44 0.00 -12.93
CA GLY A 24 1.43 1.03 -13.98
C GLY A 24 0.32 2.08 -13.83
N ALA A 25 -0.31 2.18 -12.66
CA ALA A 25 -1.32 3.18 -12.36
C ALA A 25 -0.68 4.51 -11.95
N ARG A 26 -1.41 5.61 -12.17
CA ARG A 26 -1.05 6.94 -11.69
C ARG A 26 -1.85 7.26 -10.44
N TYR A 27 -1.15 7.66 -9.38
CA TYR A 27 -1.78 8.03 -8.11
C TYR A 27 -2.80 9.16 -8.28
N GLU A 28 -2.53 10.11 -9.18
CA GLU A 28 -3.40 11.27 -9.41
C GLU A 28 -4.73 10.91 -10.09
N ASP A 29 -4.78 9.78 -10.80
CA ASP A 29 -5.96 9.33 -11.54
C ASP A 29 -6.88 8.45 -10.66
N LEU A 30 -6.42 8.09 -9.47
CA LEU A 30 -7.09 7.18 -8.55
C LEU A 30 -7.79 7.93 -7.41
N ASP A 31 -8.99 7.45 -7.09
CA ASP A 31 -9.76 7.92 -5.96
C ASP A 31 -9.86 6.82 -4.91
N PHE A 32 -8.96 6.85 -3.92
CA PHE A 32 -8.93 5.89 -2.82
C PHE A 32 -10.13 6.00 -1.86
N SER A 33 -11.04 6.95 -2.08
CA SER A 33 -12.32 7.01 -1.36
C SER A 33 -13.46 6.25 -2.06
N ASP A 34 -13.29 5.88 -3.34
CA ASP A 34 -14.22 5.06 -4.11
C ASP A 34 -14.19 3.63 -3.55
N PRO A 35 -15.28 3.07 -2.99
CA PRO A 35 -15.27 1.72 -2.43
C PRO A 35 -14.87 0.64 -3.45
N GLU A 36 -14.92 0.91 -4.75
CA GLU A 36 -14.53 -0.01 -5.82
C GLU A 36 -13.11 0.23 -6.35
N TRP A 37 -12.34 1.13 -5.71
CA TRP A 37 -11.00 1.52 -6.19
C TRP A 37 -10.08 0.30 -6.36
N PHE A 38 -10.17 -0.69 -5.47
CA PHE A 38 -9.30 -1.87 -5.47
C PHE A 38 -9.57 -2.85 -6.64
N TYR A 39 -10.70 -2.73 -7.34
CA TYR A 39 -11.02 -3.52 -8.55
C TYR A 39 -10.42 -2.94 -9.84
N ARG A 40 -9.86 -1.72 -9.79
CA ARG A 40 -9.38 -0.99 -10.98
C ARG A 40 -8.11 -1.60 -11.59
N TYR A 41 -7.30 -2.23 -10.75
CA TYR A 41 -6.02 -2.84 -11.10
C TYR A 41 -5.89 -4.17 -10.40
N GLU A 42 -4.92 -4.96 -10.82
CA GLU A 42 -4.66 -6.29 -10.28
C GLU A 42 -3.16 -6.49 -10.09
N TRP A 43 -2.79 -7.31 -9.11
CA TRP A 43 -1.42 -7.77 -8.94
C TRP A 43 -1.26 -9.17 -9.51
N THR A 44 -0.07 -9.47 -9.96
CA THR A 44 0.51 -10.81 -9.91
C THR A 44 0.94 -11.14 -8.47
N LEU A 45 1.03 -12.43 -8.13
CA LEU A 45 1.58 -12.87 -6.85
C LEU A 45 2.99 -12.30 -6.61
N GLU A 46 3.80 -12.21 -7.65
CA GLU A 46 5.17 -11.67 -7.58
C GLU A 46 5.19 -10.19 -7.21
N GLU A 47 4.29 -9.38 -7.80
CA GLU A 47 4.18 -7.96 -7.46
C GLU A 47 3.76 -7.77 -5.99
N GLU A 48 2.83 -8.62 -5.51
CA GLU A 48 2.29 -8.55 -4.15
C GLU A 48 3.37 -8.86 -3.13
N GLU A 49 4.07 -9.97 -3.32
CA GLU A 49 5.20 -10.34 -2.50
C GLU A 49 6.30 -9.27 -2.51
N ASP A 50 6.62 -8.72 -3.68
CA ASP A 50 7.66 -7.71 -3.79
C ASP A 50 7.26 -6.42 -3.06
N PHE A 51 5.97 -6.07 -3.02
CA PHE A 51 5.51 -4.90 -2.28
C PHE A 51 5.53 -5.14 -0.79
N VAL A 52 5.11 -6.31 -0.33
CA VAL A 52 5.23 -6.67 1.09
C VAL A 52 6.70 -6.59 1.52
N LYS A 53 7.63 -7.11 0.72
CA LYS A 53 9.07 -7.02 0.95
C LYS A 53 9.55 -5.56 0.99
N TRP A 54 9.13 -4.75 0.03
CA TRP A 54 9.46 -3.32 -0.05
C TRP A 54 8.92 -2.54 1.15
N LEU A 55 7.63 -2.66 1.45
CA LEU A 55 6.97 -1.96 2.55
C LEU A 55 7.59 -2.35 3.90
N THR A 56 7.92 -3.63 4.08
CA THR A 56 8.64 -4.10 5.27
C THR A 56 10.01 -3.41 5.40
N LYS A 57 10.75 -3.28 4.30
CA LYS A 57 12.06 -2.61 4.28
C LYS A 57 11.92 -1.13 4.64
N GLU A 58 10.93 -0.45 4.05
CA GLU A 58 10.66 0.96 4.33
C GLU A 58 10.24 1.18 5.79
N LEU A 59 9.40 0.32 6.35
CA LEU A 59 9.01 0.41 7.76
C LEU A 59 10.20 0.19 8.71
N VAL A 60 11.15 -0.65 8.34
CA VAL A 60 12.37 -0.90 9.14
C VAL A 60 13.29 0.33 9.12
N SER A 61 13.45 0.99 7.98
CA SER A 61 14.35 2.14 7.82
C SER A 61 13.73 3.47 8.24
N ASP A 62 12.43 3.65 8.04
CA ASP A 62 11.73 4.93 8.17
C ASP A 62 10.87 4.95 9.44
N THR A 63 11.33 5.71 10.44
CA THR A 63 10.60 5.92 11.69
C THR A 63 9.37 6.79 11.51
N GLN A 64 9.40 7.75 10.58
CA GLN A 64 8.27 8.63 10.34
C GLN A 64 7.15 7.86 9.63
N LEU A 65 7.49 7.01 8.66
CA LEU A 65 6.54 6.12 8.00
C LEU A 65 5.78 5.25 9.01
N ARG A 66 6.48 4.72 10.02
CA ARG A 66 5.83 3.95 11.10
C ARG A 66 4.86 4.80 11.92
N LYS A 67 5.17 6.06 12.21
CA LYS A 67 4.26 6.98 12.92
C LYS A 67 3.04 7.34 12.08
N ASP A 68 3.24 7.47 10.77
CA ASP A 68 2.17 7.83 9.84
C ASP A 68 1.19 6.67 9.59
N LEU A 69 1.66 5.42 9.66
CA LEU A 69 0.86 4.22 9.37
C LEU A 69 0.38 3.46 10.61
N MET A 70 1.08 3.57 11.74
CA MET A 70 0.80 2.78 12.93
C MET A 70 0.39 3.69 14.09
N ARG A 71 -0.75 3.36 14.74
CA ARG A 71 -1.17 4.03 15.99
C ARG A 71 -0.13 3.88 17.11
N TYR A 72 0.53 2.72 17.16
CA TYR A 72 1.59 2.43 18.13
C TYR A 72 2.84 1.91 17.39
N PRO A 73 3.79 2.80 17.06
CA PRO A 73 4.98 2.43 16.30
C PRO A 73 5.86 1.41 17.04
N THR A 74 6.41 0.46 16.29
CA THR A 74 7.33 -0.57 16.81
C THR A 74 8.58 -0.67 15.93
N SER A 75 9.69 -1.15 16.48
CA SER A 75 10.93 -1.45 15.73
C SER A 75 11.12 -2.94 15.47
N ARG A 76 10.21 -3.79 15.97
CA ARG A 76 10.34 -5.24 15.85
C ARG A 76 10.05 -5.67 14.43
N ARG A 77 11.08 -6.09 13.69
CA ARG A 77 10.99 -6.51 12.28
C ARG A 77 9.85 -7.48 11.98
N LYS A 78 9.64 -8.51 12.83
CA LYS A 78 8.53 -9.48 12.66
C LYS A 78 7.14 -8.81 12.67
N TYR A 79 6.96 -7.77 13.50
CA TYR A 79 5.69 -7.03 13.55
C TYR A 79 5.54 -6.10 12.34
N LEU A 80 6.63 -5.51 11.86
CA LEU A 80 6.59 -4.66 10.67
C LEU A 80 6.28 -5.45 9.40
N GLN A 81 6.84 -6.66 9.29
CA GLN A 81 6.50 -7.58 8.20
C GLN A 81 5.02 -7.97 8.25
N ARG A 82 4.53 -8.42 9.42
CA ARG A 82 3.11 -8.76 9.59
C ARG A 82 2.19 -7.57 9.32
N PHE A 83 2.61 -6.35 9.69
CA PHE A 83 1.87 -5.15 9.35
C PHE A 83 1.82 -4.92 7.84
N ALA A 84 2.93 -5.10 7.13
CA ALA A 84 2.97 -4.96 5.67
C ALA A 84 2.07 -6.00 4.97
N GLU A 85 2.10 -7.26 5.42
CA GLU A 85 1.21 -8.32 4.95
C GLU A 85 -0.27 -7.95 5.18
N MET A 86 -0.62 -7.53 6.39
CA MET A 86 -1.98 -7.09 6.72
C MET A 86 -2.40 -5.85 5.94
N PHE A 87 -1.51 -4.87 5.78
CA PHE A 87 -1.79 -3.66 5.00
C PHE A 87 -2.12 -4.04 3.56
N THR A 88 -1.32 -4.90 2.95
CA THR A 88 -1.50 -5.36 1.57
C THR A 88 -2.80 -6.17 1.42
N ALA A 89 -3.12 -7.05 2.37
CA ALA A 89 -4.37 -7.81 2.34
C ALA A 89 -5.63 -6.94 2.52
N ASN A 90 -5.55 -5.79 3.20
CA ASN A 90 -6.70 -4.90 3.43
C ASN A 90 -6.81 -3.77 2.40
N TYR A 91 -5.68 -3.30 1.87
CA TYR A 91 -5.57 -2.09 1.06
C TYR A 91 -4.70 -2.29 -0.18
N GLY A 92 -4.41 -3.52 -0.59
CA GLY A 92 -3.83 -3.82 -1.90
C GLY A 92 -4.90 -3.93 -2.97
N TRP A 93 -4.52 -3.79 -4.24
CA TRP A 93 -5.34 -4.28 -5.36
C TRP A 93 -5.66 -5.78 -5.23
N ARG A 94 -6.69 -6.22 -5.93
CA ARG A 94 -7.02 -7.65 -6.04
C ARG A 94 -5.89 -8.43 -6.72
N LEU A 95 -5.76 -9.71 -6.39
CA LEU A 95 -4.95 -10.63 -7.17
C LEU A 95 -5.65 -10.91 -8.51
N LYS A 96 -4.84 -11.04 -9.57
CA LYS A 96 -5.32 -11.49 -10.87
C LYS A 96 -5.86 -12.92 -10.74
N GLU A 97 -7.15 -13.11 -11.02
CA GLU A 97 -7.75 -14.45 -11.04
C GLU A 97 -7.19 -15.21 -12.24
N GLY A 98 -6.25 -16.12 -12.00
CA GLY A 98 -5.60 -16.89 -13.06
C GLY A 98 -4.22 -17.39 -12.64
N GLY A 99 -4.22 -18.43 -11.80
CA GLY A 99 -3.04 -19.15 -11.38
C GLY A 99 -3.26 -20.63 -11.07
N GLU A 100 -4.49 -21.16 -11.22
CA GLU A 100 -4.84 -22.57 -11.51
C GLU A 100 -6.18 -22.59 -12.26
#